data_AF-A0A478FR55-F1
#
_entry.id   AF-A0A478FR55-F1
#
_cell.length_a   1.000
_cell.length_b   1.000
_cell.length_c   1.000
_cell.angle_alpha   90.00
_cell.angle_beta   90.00
_cell.angle_gamma   90.00
#
_symmetry.space_group_name_H-M   'P 1'
#
loop_
_entity.id
_entity.type
_entity.pdbx_description
1 polymer ?
#
loop_
_entity_poly.entity_id
_entity_poly.type
_entity_poly.pdbx_seq_one_letter_code
_entity_poly.pdbx_strand_id
1 'polypeptide(L)'
;MLTESKITIAISTISGNAFLGIAGYEALQWYISGLNSDGEISTIENITIQDIKTLRKKTKTVKATSTSSFDLKKQVSANVMQTVSDSSYLRSNKSTDSQHISQYLNKLINKERTNKNWWDEAYKERSYIIKIQAKNLSLKILGGYSDATSYNKASTEMYMNQFCDTGYFDADYYKKYKDLFWLSCSIDGKDPEETDQSKQKFLATEGDYQENSSNKKIVYLTVEQSKNTSIKNEKVNNKKDNFIIYDYSREWWEWSYKNRLQEDRKNEVSAFPLSSEFKKISEGWDISLEKESSLNKVCKDFYEKEAETSQDELEDAYRYCTASGSEEK
;
A
#
# COMPACT_ATOMS: atom_id res chain seq x y z
N MET A 1 -35.66 -0.79 45.34
CA MET A 1 -35.63 0.45 44.55
C MET A 1 -35.09 0.10 43.18
N LEU A 2 -35.96 0.01 42.17
CA LEU A 2 -35.55 -0.18 40.78
C LEU A 2 -35.10 1.19 40.28
N THR A 3 -33.83 1.30 39.88
CA THR A 3 -33.27 2.47 39.20
C THR A 3 -33.99 2.64 37.86
N GLU A 4 -34.52 3.83 37.62
CA GLU A 4 -35.22 4.21 36.39
C GLU A 4 -34.41 3.83 35.14
N SER A 5 -34.99 2.98 34.29
CA SER A 5 -34.45 2.70 32.96
C SER A 5 -35.03 3.70 31.97
N LYS A 6 -34.28 4.76 31.65
CA LYS A 6 -34.66 5.67 30.56
C LYS A 6 -34.34 5.01 29.22
N ILE A 7 -35.37 4.59 28.49
CA ILE A 7 -35.25 4.06 27.13
C ILE A 7 -35.47 5.23 26.16
N THR A 8 -34.48 5.53 25.32
CA THR A 8 -34.61 6.54 24.26
C THR A 8 -34.84 5.83 22.93
N ILE A 9 -35.95 6.12 22.27
CA ILE A 9 -36.32 5.57 20.96
C ILE A 9 -36.28 6.72 19.95
N ALA A 10 -35.36 6.68 18.99
CA ALA A 10 -35.27 7.67 17.92
C ALA A 10 -35.85 7.08 16.62
N ILE A 11 -36.80 7.78 16.01
CA ILE A 11 -37.41 7.42 14.73
C ILE A 11 -37.06 8.53 13.74
N SER A 12 -36.33 8.22 12.68
CA SER A 12 -36.05 9.17 11.59
C SER A 12 -36.77 8.72 10.32
N THR A 13 -37.31 9.68 9.57
CA THR A 13 -37.89 9.42 8.25
C THR A 13 -37.30 10.37 7.21
N ILE A 14 -36.93 9.83 6.06
CA ILE A 14 -36.51 10.60 4.89
C ILE A 14 -37.79 11.03 4.15
N SER A 15 -37.80 12.26 3.65
CA SER A 15 -38.92 13.03 3.09
C SER A 15 -39.81 12.35 2.02
N GLY A 16 -39.45 11.15 1.55
CA GLY A 16 -40.27 10.35 0.63
C GLY A 16 -41.38 9.52 1.30
N ASN A 17 -41.33 9.29 2.62
CA ASN A 17 -42.31 8.44 3.34
C ASN A 17 -42.73 9.04 4.70
N ALA A 18 -43.10 10.33 4.73
CA ALA A 18 -43.60 11.01 5.93
C ALA A 18 -44.77 10.26 6.61
N PHE A 19 -45.58 9.52 5.84
CA PHE A 19 -46.69 8.71 6.36
C PHE A 19 -46.24 7.61 7.34
N LEU A 20 -45.12 6.92 7.07
CA LEU A 20 -44.60 5.89 7.98
C LEU A 20 -44.03 6.49 9.27
N GLY A 21 -43.49 7.71 9.19
CA GLY A 21 -42.98 8.45 10.35
C GLY A 21 -44.09 8.92 11.27
N ILE A 22 -45.15 9.47 10.69
CA ILE A 22 -46.35 9.89 11.43
C ILE A 22 -47.04 8.66 12.06
N ALA A 23 -47.23 7.59 11.30
CA ALA A 23 -47.84 6.36 11.82
C ALA A 23 -47.00 5.70 12.93
N GLY A 24 -45.68 5.70 12.79
CA GLY A 24 -44.76 5.21 13.82
C GLY A 24 -44.79 6.06 15.08
N TYR A 25 -44.84 7.39 14.95
CA TYR A 25 -44.97 8.32 16.06
C TYR A 25 -46.30 8.13 16.80
N GLU A 26 -47.41 8.06 16.08
CA GLU A 26 -48.75 7.86 16.66
C GLU A 26 -48.87 6.51 17.36
N ALA A 27 -48.33 5.43 16.78
CA ALA A 27 -48.31 4.11 17.39
C ALA A 27 -47.48 4.08 18.69
N LEU A 28 -46.33 4.79 18.70
CA LEU A 28 -45.48 4.89 19.88
C LEU A 28 -46.15 5.71 20.99
N GLN A 29 -46.82 6.80 20.63
CA GLN A 29 -47.58 7.62 21.57
C GLN A 29 -48.71 6.81 22.20
N TRP A 30 -49.45 6.03 21.40
CA TRP A 30 -50.52 5.15 21.89
C TRP A 30 -49.98 4.07 22.84
N TYR A 31 -48.85 3.47 22.51
CA TYR A 31 -48.17 2.49 23.37
C TYR A 31 -47.74 3.09 24.72
N ILE A 32 -47.14 4.28 24.71
CA ILE A 32 -46.68 4.96 25.94
C ILE A 32 -47.87 5.42 26.80
N SER A 33 -48.91 5.99 26.19
CA SER A 33 -50.13 6.37 26.92
C SER A 33 -50.85 5.16 27.54
N GLY A 34 -50.75 3.98 26.92
CA GLY A 34 -51.29 2.73 27.49
C GLY A 34 -50.54 2.19 28.71
N LEU A 35 -49.34 2.70 29.00
CA LEU A 35 -48.50 2.25 30.12
C LEU A 35 -48.69 3.05 31.43
N ASN A 36 -49.59 4.05 31.47
CA ASN A 36 -49.85 4.92 32.65
C ASN A 36 -48.58 5.51 33.28
N SER A 37 -47.55 5.73 32.47
CA SER A 37 -46.30 6.36 32.88
C SER A 37 -46.24 7.80 32.38
N ASP A 38 -45.88 8.75 33.24
CA ASP A 38 -45.58 10.13 32.83
C ASP A 38 -44.31 10.13 31.95
N GLY A 39 -44.50 9.96 30.65
CA GLY A 39 -43.44 10.05 29.64
C GLY A 39 -43.46 11.42 28.97
N GLU A 40 -42.38 12.18 29.12
CA GLU A 40 -42.19 13.46 28.42
C GLU A 40 -41.72 13.18 26.97
N ILE A 41 -42.60 13.42 25.98
CA ILE A 41 -42.27 13.26 24.57
C ILE A 41 -41.81 14.61 24.04
N SER A 42 -40.51 14.80 23.87
CA SER A 42 -39.95 15.99 23.22
C SER A 42 -39.67 15.70 21.74
N THR A 43 -40.11 16.61 20.87
CA THR A 43 -39.69 16.65 19.46
C THR A 43 -38.27 17.17 19.39
N ILE A 44 -37.33 16.31 19.01
CA ILE A 44 -35.94 16.71 18.74
C ILE A 44 -35.87 17.14 17.26
N GLU A 45 -35.43 18.38 17.01
CA GLU A 45 -35.19 18.84 15.64
C GLU A 45 -34.17 17.92 14.95
N ASN A 46 -34.41 17.61 13.66
CA ASN A 46 -33.63 16.66 12.85
C ASN A 46 -32.10 16.92 12.86
N ILE A 47 -31.69 18.15 13.20
CA ILE A 47 -30.30 18.57 13.30
C ILE A 47 -29.57 17.78 14.39
N THR A 48 -30.22 17.47 15.52
CA THR A 48 -29.58 16.72 16.62
C THR A 48 -29.44 15.23 16.34
N ILE A 49 -30.20 14.67 15.39
CA ILE A 49 -30.10 13.27 14.96
C ILE A 49 -28.89 13.04 14.05
N GLN A 50 -28.46 14.05 13.27
CA GLN A 50 -27.22 13.97 12.48
C GLN A 50 -25.98 13.74 13.35
N ASP A 51 -26.01 14.19 14.61
CA ASP A 51 -24.89 14.06 15.55
C ASP A 51 -24.88 12.75 16.34
N ILE A 52 -25.93 11.92 16.24
CA ILE A 52 -25.95 10.59 16.90
C ILE A 52 -25.11 9.62 16.06
N LYS A 53 -23.80 9.64 16.28
CA LYS A 53 -22.89 8.65 15.70
C LYS A 53 -23.22 7.27 16.27
N THR A 54 -23.77 6.39 15.46
CA THR A 54 -23.95 4.98 15.84
C THR A 54 -22.60 4.37 16.16
N LEU A 55 -22.44 3.93 17.41
CA LEU A 55 -21.22 3.30 17.91
C LEU A 55 -21.01 1.96 17.22
N ARG A 56 -19.94 1.87 16.43
CA ARG A 56 -19.52 0.65 15.72
C ARG A 56 -18.90 -0.33 16.72
N LYS A 57 -19.42 -1.56 16.79
CA LYS A 57 -18.79 -2.64 17.56
C LYS A 57 -17.59 -3.16 16.76
N LYS A 58 -16.39 -2.71 17.13
CA LYS A 58 -15.13 -3.17 16.53
C LYS A 58 -14.53 -4.27 17.38
N THR A 59 -14.07 -5.35 16.76
CA THR A 59 -13.27 -6.35 17.49
C THR A 59 -11.93 -5.73 17.90
N LYS A 60 -11.28 -6.31 18.92
CA LYS A 60 -9.95 -5.86 19.32
C LYS A 60 -9.00 -5.98 18.13
N THR A 61 -8.31 -4.88 17.80
CA THR A 61 -7.34 -4.86 16.70
C THR A 61 -6.20 -5.83 16.92
N VAL A 62 -5.99 -6.73 15.96
CA VAL A 62 -4.75 -7.52 15.87
C VAL A 62 -3.65 -6.60 15.33
N LYS A 63 -2.63 -6.36 16.16
CA LYS A 63 -1.41 -5.62 15.83
C LYS A 63 -0.24 -6.58 15.69
N ALA A 64 0.83 -6.12 15.03
CA ALA A 64 2.08 -6.86 15.03
C ALA A 64 2.63 -6.97 16.47
N THR A 65 3.16 -8.13 16.84
CA THR A 65 3.82 -8.34 18.14
C THR A 65 5.23 -7.76 18.16
N SER A 66 5.87 -7.74 16.99
CA SER A 66 7.17 -7.12 16.77
C SER A 66 7.25 -6.59 15.35
N THR A 67 8.07 -5.56 15.12
CA THR A 67 8.35 -5.02 13.79
C THR A 67 9.84 -4.79 13.64
N SER A 68 10.39 -5.14 12.48
CA SER A 68 11.76 -4.80 12.10
C SER A 68 11.76 -4.14 10.72
N SER A 69 12.75 -3.29 10.47
CA SER A 69 12.94 -2.65 9.17
C SER A 69 14.23 -3.14 8.52
N PHE A 70 14.19 -3.41 7.22
CA PHE A 70 15.33 -3.89 6.46
C PHE A 70 15.38 -3.26 5.07
N ASP A 71 16.58 -3.21 4.48
CA ASP A 71 16.75 -2.71 3.11
C ASP A 71 16.19 -3.74 2.12
N LEU A 72 15.22 -3.32 1.31
CA LEU A 72 14.61 -4.15 0.29
C LEU A 72 15.59 -4.47 -0.85
N LYS A 73 16.67 -3.69 -0.97
CA LYS A 73 17.78 -3.94 -1.90
C LYS A 73 18.69 -5.03 -1.33
N LYS A 74 18.25 -6.27 -1.43
CA LYS A 74 19.08 -7.43 -1.06
C LYS A 74 20.18 -7.66 -2.09
N GLN A 75 21.31 -8.14 -1.60
CA GLN A 75 22.35 -8.68 -2.45
C GLN A 75 21.87 -10.05 -2.94
N VAL A 76 21.78 -10.20 -4.26
CA VAL A 76 21.43 -11.47 -4.89
C VAL A 76 22.61 -12.43 -4.71
N SER A 77 22.36 -13.56 -4.06
CA SER A 77 23.37 -14.60 -3.88
C SER A 77 23.45 -15.47 -5.13
N ALA A 78 24.40 -15.20 -6.02
CA ALA A 78 24.71 -16.10 -7.13
C ALA A 78 26.10 -16.72 -6.96
N ASN A 79 26.18 -18.04 -7.19
CA ASN A 79 27.40 -18.85 -6.97
C ASN A 79 28.56 -18.45 -7.90
N VAL A 80 28.27 -17.85 -9.06
CA VAL A 80 29.26 -17.29 -9.99
C VAL A 80 28.63 -16.05 -10.63
N MET A 81 29.23 -14.89 -10.42
CA MET A 81 28.84 -13.63 -11.08
C MET A 81 30.06 -13.07 -11.81
N GLN A 82 29.87 -12.68 -13.07
CA GLN A 82 30.91 -11.96 -13.80
C GLN A 82 30.62 -10.46 -13.73
N THR A 83 31.59 -9.72 -13.22
CA THR A 83 31.48 -8.28 -13.16
C THR A 83 31.84 -7.67 -14.51
N VAL A 84 31.49 -6.41 -14.68
CA VAL A 84 31.91 -5.57 -15.79
C VAL A 84 33.44 -5.55 -15.91
N SER A 85 34.19 -5.54 -14.79
CA SER A 85 35.66 -5.64 -14.81
C SER A 85 36.23 -6.97 -15.31
N ASP A 86 35.45 -8.06 -15.22
CA ASP A 86 35.87 -9.40 -15.67
C ASP A 86 35.62 -9.61 -17.18
N SER A 87 34.75 -8.79 -17.79
CA SER A 87 34.36 -8.98 -19.18
C SER A 87 35.49 -8.56 -20.14
N SER A 88 35.82 -9.46 -21.08
CA SER A 88 36.68 -9.14 -22.22
C SER A 88 36.02 -8.11 -23.14
N TYR A 89 34.68 -8.07 -23.13
CA TYR A 89 33.84 -7.15 -23.90
C TYR A 89 34.12 -5.67 -23.62
N LEU A 90 34.41 -5.30 -22.37
CA LEU A 90 34.78 -3.91 -22.02
C LEU A 90 36.25 -3.58 -22.30
N ARG A 91 37.12 -4.59 -22.34
CA ARG A 91 38.53 -4.39 -22.72
C ARG A 91 38.69 -4.15 -24.22
N SER A 92 37.77 -4.63 -25.06
CA SER A 92 37.81 -4.46 -26.51
C SER A 92 37.07 -3.22 -27.03
N ASN A 93 36.01 -2.77 -26.35
CA ASN A 93 35.24 -1.58 -26.70
C ASN A 93 35.65 -0.37 -25.83
N LYS A 94 36.58 0.43 -26.38
CA LYS A 94 37.03 1.79 -25.98
C LYS A 94 36.87 2.18 -24.50
N SER A 95 38.00 2.21 -23.78
CA SER A 95 38.12 2.66 -22.38
C SER A 95 37.71 4.11 -22.10
N THR A 96 37.48 4.94 -23.12
CA THR A 96 37.04 6.34 -22.94
C THR A 96 35.58 6.45 -22.54
N ASP A 97 34.72 5.56 -23.05
CA ASP A 97 33.26 5.76 -23.00
C ASP A 97 32.66 5.31 -21.66
N SER A 98 33.45 4.63 -20.81
CA SER A 98 33.09 4.18 -19.46
C SER A 98 33.85 4.91 -18.35
N GLN A 99 34.56 6.00 -18.67
CA GLN A 99 35.39 6.73 -17.70
C GLN A 99 34.59 7.19 -16.47
N HIS A 100 33.32 7.58 -16.65
CA HIS A 100 32.43 8.06 -15.60
C HIS A 100 32.11 7.02 -14.51
N ILE A 101 32.30 5.72 -14.80
CA ILE A 101 32.05 4.60 -13.86
C ILE A 101 33.25 3.67 -13.69
N SER A 102 34.39 4.02 -14.29
CA SER A 102 35.60 3.18 -14.37
C SER A 102 36.10 2.68 -13.00
N GLN A 103 35.98 3.49 -11.96
CA GLN A 103 36.38 3.13 -10.60
C GLN A 103 35.44 2.13 -9.91
N TYR A 104 34.28 1.84 -10.49
CA TYR A 104 33.24 1.00 -9.89
C TYR A 104 32.87 -0.22 -10.75
N LEU A 105 33.64 -0.53 -11.79
CA LEU A 105 33.33 -1.63 -12.72
C LEU A 105 33.24 -3.01 -12.02
N ASN A 106 33.95 -3.20 -10.91
CA ASN A 106 33.87 -4.42 -10.10
C ASN A 106 32.59 -4.54 -9.26
N LYS A 107 31.79 -3.47 -9.17
CA LYS A 107 30.48 -3.46 -8.49
C LYS A 107 29.30 -3.66 -9.44
N LEU A 108 29.56 -3.65 -10.75
CA LEU A 108 28.55 -3.70 -11.79
C LEU A 108 28.52 -5.06 -12.46
N ILE A 109 27.33 -5.58 -12.73
CA ILE A 109 27.16 -6.89 -13.38
C ILE A 109 27.23 -6.74 -14.90
N ASN A 110 27.99 -7.60 -15.56
CA ASN A 110 28.08 -7.54 -17.02
C ASN A 110 26.75 -8.00 -17.68
N LYS A 111 26.49 -7.55 -18.92
CA LYS A 111 25.26 -7.90 -19.65
C LYS A 111 25.24 -9.32 -20.24
N GLU A 112 26.30 -10.11 -20.05
CA GLU A 112 26.48 -11.38 -20.74
C GLU A 112 25.46 -12.43 -20.29
N ARG A 113 25.19 -13.39 -21.17
CA ARG A 113 24.22 -14.47 -20.91
C ARG A 113 24.59 -15.34 -19.71
N THR A 114 25.87 -15.40 -19.36
CA THR A 114 26.39 -16.08 -18.16
C THR A 114 25.75 -15.54 -16.87
N ASN A 115 25.37 -14.26 -16.85
CA ASN A 115 24.70 -13.62 -15.71
C ASN A 115 23.17 -13.61 -15.80
N LYS A 116 22.56 -14.32 -16.76
CA LYS A 116 21.10 -14.32 -16.96
C LYS A 116 20.31 -14.57 -15.67
N ASN A 117 20.70 -15.59 -14.90
CA ASN A 117 20.01 -15.94 -13.66
C ASN A 117 20.11 -14.79 -12.64
N TRP A 118 21.29 -14.15 -12.53
CA TRP A 118 21.46 -13.01 -11.66
C TRP A 118 20.54 -11.85 -12.06
N TRP A 119 20.45 -11.52 -13.35
CA TRP A 119 19.58 -10.46 -13.85
C TRP A 119 18.11 -10.73 -13.55
N ASP A 120 17.65 -11.97 -13.79
CA ASP A 120 16.27 -12.38 -13.54
C ASP A 120 15.93 -12.34 -12.04
N GLU A 121 16.85 -12.79 -11.17
CA GLU A 121 16.70 -12.75 -9.72
C GLU A 121 16.75 -11.31 -9.17
N ALA A 122 17.73 -10.50 -9.61
CA ALA A 122 17.85 -9.10 -9.23
C ALA A 122 16.61 -8.30 -9.63
N TYR A 123 16.08 -8.52 -10.84
CA TYR A 123 14.82 -7.92 -11.24
C TYR A 123 13.70 -8.35 -10.33
N LYS A 124 13.54 -9.66 -10.06
CA LYS A 124 12.46 -10.15 -9.22
C LYS A 124 12.49 -9.50 -7.84
N GLU A 125 13.66 -9.47 -7.19
CA GLU A 125 13.84 -8.87 -5.86
C GLU A 125 13.60 -7.35 -5.85
N ARG A 126 14.01 -6.65 -6.90
CA ARG A 126 14.00 -5.16 -6.95
C ARG A 126 12.86 -4.58 -7.78
N SER A 127 12.03 -5.43 -8.39
CA SER A 127 11.06 -5.06 -9.44
C SER A 127 10.12 -3.96 -9.00
N TYR A 128 9.67 -3.98 -7.75
CA TYR A 128 8.79 -2.97 -7.20
C TYR A 128 9.44 -1.57 -7.24
N ILE A 129 10.65 -1.46 -6.69
CA ILE A 129 11.41 -0.21 -6.64
C ILE A 129 11.73 0.27 -8.06
N ILE A 130 12.19 -0.65 -8.91
CA ILE A 130 12.54 -0.39 -10.32
C ILE A 130 11.32 0.17 -11.05
N LYS A 131 10.13 -0.43 -10.90
CA LYS A 131 8.91 0.03 -11.59
C LYS A 131 8.50 1.44 -11.17
N ILE A 132 8.58 1.76 -9.88
CA ILE A 132 8.25 3.10 -9.37
C ILE A 132 9.22 4.14 -9.93
N GLN A 133 10.52 3.91 -9.82
CA GLN A 133 11.52 4.85 -10.32
C GLN A 133 11.48 4.99 -11.85
N ALA A 134 11.33 3.88 -12.57
CA ALA A 134 11.26 3.89 -14.03
C ALA A 134 10.02 4.65 -14.52
N LYS A 135 8.84 4.47 -13.88
CA LYS A 135 7.62 5.21 -14.21
C LYS A 135 7.83 6.73 -14.13
N ASN A 136 8.49 7.22 -13.08
CA ASN A 136 8.79 8.64 -12.91
C ASN A 136 9.73 9.20 -13.99
N LEU A 137 10.49 8.32 -14.66
CA LEU A 137 11.44 8.66 -15.71
C LEU A 137 10.93 8.32 -17.12
N SER A 138 9.64 7.99 -17.25
CA SER A 138 9.00 7.55 -18.49
C SER A 138 9.71 6.36 -19.16
N LEU A 139 10.26 5.47 -18.32
CA LEU A 139 10.95 4.25 -18.71
C LEU A 139 10.18 3.03 -18.19
N LYS A 140 10.24 1.92 -18.92
CA LYS A 140 9.61 0.66 -18.53
C LYS A 140 10.63 -0.47 -18.61
N ILE A 141 10.97 -1.02 -17.45
CA ILE A 141 11.84 -2.18 -17.33
C ILE A 141 10.99 -3.45 -17.32
N LEU A 142 11.02 -4.20 -18.42
CA LEU A 142 10.14 -5.34 -18.69
C LEU A 142 10.52 -6.61 -17.93
N GLY A 143 11.80 -6.77 -17.61
CA GLY A 143 12.35 -7.97 -16.98
C GLY A 143 13.84 -7.83 -16.67
N GLY A 144 14.45 -8.89 -16.15
CA GLY A 144 15.87 -8.93 -15.83
C GLY A 144 16.75 -9.04 -17.08
N TYR A 145 16.62 -10.15 -17.82
CA TYR A 145 17.50 -10.45 -18.93
C TYR A 145 16.78 -10.55 -20.29
N SER A 146 17.44 -10.06 -21.35
CA SER A 146 17.10 -10.36 -22.74
C SER A 146 18.36 -10.53 -23.60
N ASP A 147 18.32 -11.51 -24.51
CA ASP A 147 19.35 -11.72 -25.55
C ASP A 147 19.26 -10.68 -26.67
N ALA A 148 18.17 -9.91 -26.75
CA ALA A 148 18.02 -8.89 -27.77
C ALA A 148 19.05 -7.77 -27.57
N THR A 149 19.70 -7.38 -28.65
CA THR A 149 20.60 -6.23 -28.68
C THR A 149 19.80 -4.94 -28.55
N SER A 150 20.17 -4.11 -27.57
CA SER A 150 19.61 -2.75 -27.42
C SER A 150 20.19 -1.86 -28.52
N TYR A 151 19.52 -1.80 -29.68
CA TYR A 151 19.96 -0.92 -30.77
C TYR A 151 19.39 0.50 -30.65
N ASN A 152 18.34 0.70 -29.87
CA ASN A 152 17.65 1.98 -29.81
C ASN A 152 17.71 2.62 -28.41
N LYS A 153 18.64 3.57 -28.23
CA LYS A 153 18.77 4.38 -27.02
C LYS A 153 17.51 5.20 -26.68
N ALA A 154 16.66 5.46 -27.68
CA ALA A 154 15.38 6.15 -27.49
C ALA A 154 14.24 5.21 -27.09
N SER A 155 14.49 3.90 -26.96
CA SER A 155 13.45 2.97 -26.49
C SER A 155 13.05 3.31 -25.06
N THR A 156 11.75 3.47 -24.84
CA THR A 156 11.17 3.61 -23.49
C THR A 156 10.91 2.27 -22.82
N GLU A 157 11.06 1.15 -23.54
CA GLU A 157 10.89 -0.20 -23.02
C GLU A 157 12.17 -1.03 -23.21
N MET A 158 12.68 -1.64 -22.14
CA MET A 158 13.89 -2.45 -22.19
C MET A 158 13.98 -3.43 -21.01
N TYR A 159 14.88 -4.41 -21.09
CA TYR A 159 15.24 -5.27 -19.96
C TYR A 159 16.37 -4.64 -19.14
N MET A 160 16.54 -5.05 -17.87
CA MET A 160 17.57 -4.49 -16.98
C MET A 160 18.97 -4.59 -17.58
N ASN A 161 19.34 -5.74 -18.15
CA ASN A 161 20.66 -5.92 -18.74
C ASN A 161 20.93 -4.94 -19.90
N GLN A 162 19.92 -4.61 -20.69
CA GLN A 162 19.98 -3.64 -21.79
C GLN A 162 20.07 -2.19 -21.28
N PHE A 163 19.29 -1.87 -20.25
CA PHE A 163 19.33 -0.59 -19.56
C PHE A 163 20.74 -0.31 -18.99
N CYS A 164 21.29 -1.31 -18.30
CA CYS A 164 22.61 -1.22 -17.70
C CYS A 164 23.73 -1.12 -18.74
N ASP A 165 23.67 -1.93 -19.81
CA ASP A 165 24.62 -1.83 -20.92
C ASP A 165 24.64 -0.43 -21.54
N THR A 166 23.47 0.21 -21.69
CA THR A 166 23.40 1.59 -22.19
C THR A 166 24.09 2.57 -21.22
N GLY A 167 23.80 2.47 -19.91
CA GLY A 167 24.43 3.32 -18.89
C GLY A 167 25.93 3.10 -18.72
N TYR A 168 26.47 1.94 -19.12
CA TYR A 168 27.90 1.65 -19.05
C TYR A 168 28.74 2.49 -20.01
N PHE A 169 28.19 2.83 -21.18
CA PHE A 169 28.90 3.50 -22.27
C PHE A 169 28.40 4.92 -22.57
N ASP A 170 27.37 5.38 -21.87
CA ASP A 170 26.74 6.67 -22.13
C ASP A 170 26.65 7.47 -20.82
N ALA A 171 27.58 8.42 -20.65
CA ALA A 171 27.68 9.22 -19.44
C ALA A 171 26.44 10.11 -19.20
N ASP A 172 25.83 10.63 -20.27
CA ASP A 172 24.62 11.45 -20.17
C ASP A 172 23.42 10.60 -19.77
N TYR A 173 23.30 9.39 -20.34
CA TYR A 173 22.30 8.41 -19.94
C TYR A 173 22.49 8.01 -18.47
N TYR A 174 23.70 7.64 -18.07
CA TYR A 174 24.02 7.33 -16.67
C TYR A 174 23.62 8.48 -15.74
N LYS A 175 24.02 9.72 -16.06
CA LYS A 175 23.72 10.89 -15.23
C LYS A 175 22.22 11.13 -15.09
N LYS A 176 21.46 10.96 -16.18
CA LYS A 176 20.00 11.09 -16.18
C LYS A 176 19.31 10.03 -15.34
N TYR A 177 19.83 8.80 -15.32
CA TYR A 177 19.22 7.64 -14.67
C TYR A 177 20.01 7.13 -13.45
N LYS A 178 20.86 7.95 -12.82
CA LYS A 178 21.88 7.51 -11.83
C LYS A 178 21.33 6.60 -10.73
N ASP A 179 20.24 6.99 -10.09
CA ASP A 179 19.65 6.23 -8.98
C ASP A 179 19.12 4.85 -9.45
N LEU A 180 18.40 4.85 -10.58
CA LEU A 180 17.87 3.63 -11.18
C LEU A 180 18.99 2.73 -11.72
N PHE A 181 20.08 3.34 -12.22
CA PHE A 181 21.28 2.65 -12.66
C PHE A 181 21.91 1.88 -11.50
N TRP A 182 22.18 2.51 -10.36
CA TRP A 182 22.76 1.79 -9.23
C TRP A 182 21.85 0.72 -8.67
N LEU A 183 20.54 1.00 -8.57
CA LEU A 183 19.55 0.01 -8.17
C LEU A 183 19.55 -1.23 -9.09
N SER A 184 19.66 -1.01 -10.40
CA SER A 184 19.49 -2.07 -11.39
C SER A 184 20.77 -2.81 -11.71
N CYS A 185 21.89 -2.10 -11.79
CA CYS A 185 23.13 -2.58 -12.43
C CYS A 185 24.18 -3.04 -11.42
N SER A 186 24.08 -2.61 -10.16
CA SER A 186 25.04 -3.00 -9.13
C SER A 186 24.66 -4.30 -8.44
N ILE A 187 25.68 -5.00 -7.93
CA ILE A 187 25.54 -6.27 -7.20
C ILE A 187 24.56 -6.12 -6.03
N ASP A 188 24.61 -5.00 -5.31
CA ASP A 188 23.87 -4.74 -4.07
C ASP A 188 22.74 -3.70 -4.20
N GLY A 189 22.54 -3.13 -5.39
CA GLY A 189 21.56 -2.06 -5.64
C GLY A 189 21.92 -0.70 -5.01
N LYS A 190 23.19 -0.43 -4.71
CA LYS A 190 23.65 0.76 -3.97
C LYS A 190 24.62 1.62 -4.77
N ASP A 191 24.44 2.94 -4.69
CA ASP A 191 25.41 3.91 -5.21
C ASP A 191 26.63 3.97 -4.26
N PRO A 192 27.85 3.67 -4.73
CA PRO A 192 29.05 3.70 -3.92
C PRO A 192 29.49 5.11 -3.49
N GLU A 193 28.98 6.16 -4.14
CA GLU A 193 29.27 7.57 -3.82
C GLU A 193 28.26 8.15 -2.82
N GLU A 194 27.18 7.44 -2.50
CA GLU A 194 26.14 7.99 -1.65
C GLU A 194 26.53 7.93 -0.17
N THR A 195 26.88 9.10 0.36
CA THR A 195 27.27 9.28 1.76
C THR A 195 26.07 9.42 2.70
N ASP A 196 24.89 9.73 2.16
CA ASP A 196 23.69 10.02 2.92
C ASP A 196 22.74 8.81 2.94
N GLN A 197 22.94 7.94 3.92
CA GLN A 197 22.16 6.71 4.10
C GLN A 197 20.63 6.94 4.20
N SER A 198 20.16 8.16 4.42
CA SER A 198 18.74 8.48 4.58
C SER A 198 17.99 8.63 3.25
N LYS A 199 18.67 8.96 2.14
CA LYS A 199 18.01 9.35 0.88
C LYS A 199 17.58 8.17 -0.02
N GLN A 200 18.27 7.02 0.05
CA GLN A 200 18.03 5.89 -0.86
C GLN A 200 17.66 4.55 -0.21
N LYS A 201 17.44 4.48 1.10
CA LYS A 201 16.97 3.24 1.72
C LYS A 201 15.50 3.01 1.37
N PHE A 202 15.23 2.04 0.51
CA PHE A 202 13.90 1.46 0.35
C PHE A 202 13.70 0.47 1.49
N LEU A 203 13.32 0.99 2.65
CA LEU A 203 13.09 0.16 3.82
C LEU A 203 11.75 -0.54 3.70
N ALA A 204 11.76 -1.85 3.83
CA ALA A 204 10.56 -2.64 4.06
C ALA A 204 10.42 -2.94 5.54
N THR A 205 9.17 -3.05 6.00
CA THR A 205 8.86 -3.47 7.36
C THR A 205 8.44 -4.93 7.34
N GLU A 206 9.05 -5.75 8.20
CA GLU A 206 8.60 -7.09 8.54
C GLU A 206 7.90 -7.03 9.90
N GLY A 207 6.64 -7.44 9.95
CA GLY A 207 5.86 -7.57 11.18
C GLY A 207 5.56 -9.02 11.52
N ASP A 208 5.66 -9.37 12.80
CA ASP A 208 5.18 -10.65 13.33
C ASP A 208 3.70 -10.54 13.71
N TYR A 209 2.85 -11.36 13.11
CA TYR A 209 1.41 -11.38 13.37
C TYR A 209 0.97 -12.76 13.89
N GLN A 210 0.15 -12.77 14.94
CA GLN A 210 -0.43 -14.01 15.47
C GLN A 210 -1.58 -14.47 14.57
N GLU A 211 -1.49 -15.69 14.03
CA GLU A 211 -2.54 -16.35 13.25
C GLU A 211 -2.69 -17.80 13.72
N ASN A 212 -3.86 -18.18 14.25
CA ASN A 212 -4.21 -19.54 14.66
C ASN A 212 -3.10 -20.27 15.45
N SER A 213 -2.60 -19.63 16.52
CA SER A 213 -1.53 -20.13 17.40
C SER A 213 -0.12 -20.20 16.78
N SER A 214 0.08 -19.65 15.58
CA SER A 214 1.39 -19.52 14.94
C SER A 214 1.76 -18.05 14.69
N ASN A 215 3.07 -17.75 14.73
CA ASN A 215 3.58 -16.45 14.29
C ASN A 215 3.80 -16.46 12.78
N LYS A 216 3.16 -15.52 12.09
CA LYS A 216 3.34 -15.28 10.67
C LYS A 216 4.09 -13.97 10.46
N LYS A 217 5.23 -14.05 9.77
CA LYS A 217 6.01 -12.88 9.33
C LYS A 217 5.41 -12.34 8.05
N ILE A 218 5.04 -11.07 8.04
CA ILE A 218 4.51 -10.40 6.86
C ILE A 218 5.38 -9.19 6.55
N VAL A 219 5.88 -9.14 5.32
CA VAL A 219 6.63 -8.00 4.79
C VAL A 219 5.68 -7.05 4.08
N TYR A 220 5.75 -5.76 4.38
CA TYR A 220 4.97 -4.72 3.74
C TYR A 220 5.76 -3.43 3.59
N LEU A 221 5.19 -2.51 2.81
CA LEU A 221 5.70 -1.15 2.63
C LEU A 221 4.61 -0.15 3.02
N THR A 222 4.99 0.89 3.73
CA THR A 222 4.13 2.05 3.96
C THR A 222 4.13 2.94 2.72
N VAL A 223 3.16 3.84 2.64
CA VAL A 223 3.09 4.85 1.58
C VAL A 223 4.36 5.69 1.55
N GLU A 224 4.87 6.10 2.72
CA GLU A 224 6.14 6.82 2.84
C GLU A 224 7.32 6.01 2.29
N GLN A 225 7.45 4.75 2.72
CA GLN A 225 8.53 3.85 2.29
C GLN A 225 8.50 3.56 0.78
N SER A 226 7.30 3.50 0.19
CA SER A 226 7.13 3.27 -1.24
C SER A 226 7.58 4.46 -2.11
N LYS A 227 7.68 5.66 -1.52
CA LYS A 227 7.89 6.92 -2.24
C LYS A 227 6.86 7.19 -3.34
N ASN A 228 5.66 6.61 -3.25
CA ASN A 228 4.59 6.85 -4.22
C ASN A 228 4.07 8.29 -4.09
N THR A 229 4.06 9.00 -5.21
CA THR A 229 3.66 10.41 -5.31
C THR A 229 2.19 10.59 -5.69
N SER A 230 1.47 9.51 -6.00
CA SER A 230 0.07 9.56 -6.48
C SER A 230 -0.96 9.79 -5.36
N ILE A 231 -0.50 9.98 -4.12
CA ILE A 231 -1.35 10.08 -2.92
C ILE A 231 -1.90 11.49 -2.82
N LYS A 232 -3.24 11.61 -2.87
CA LYS A 232 -3.94 12.90 -2.91
C LYS A 232 -4.75 13.18 -1.65
N ASN A 233 -5.19 12.14 -0.94
CA ASN A 233 -5.97 12.29 0.27
C ASN A 233 -5.13 12.92 1.39
N GLU A 234 -5.53 14.09 1.88
CA GLU A 234 -4.77 14.84 2.89
C GLU A 234 -4.60 14.09 4.22
N LYS A 235 -5.61 13.30 4.63
CA LYS A 235 -5.55 12.52 5.88
C LYS A 235 -4.48 11.44 5.79
N VAL A 236 -4.34 10.82 4.62
CA VAL A 236 -3.27 9.85 4.32
C VAL A 236 -1.94 10.57 4.19
N ASN A 237 -1.90 11.72 3.50
CA ASN A 237 -0.68 12.48 3.24
C ASN A 237 0.04 12.90 4.54
N ASN A 238 -0.71 13.22 5.58
CA ASN A 238 -0.18 13.59 6.91
C ASN A 238 0.28 12.38 7.76
N LYS A 239 -0.02 11.15 7.33
CA LYS A 239 0.24 9.91 8.07
C LYS A 239 0.76 8.79 7.14
N LYS A 240 1.56 9.15 6.13
CA LYS A 240 2.08 8.22 5.09
C LYS A 240 2.91 7.07 5.66
N ASP A 241 3.48 7.26 6.83
CA ASP A 241 4.21 6.28 7.63
C ASP A 241 3.32 5.14 8.15
N ASN A 242 1.99 5.33 8.18
CA ASN A 242 1.05 4.36 8.77
C ASN A 242 0.29 3.54 7.72
N PHE A 243 -0.02 4.14 6.58
CA PHE A 243 -0.82 3.51 5.52
C PHE A 243 0.04 2.57 4.68
N ILE A 244 -0.48 1.38 4.39
CA ILE A 244 0.21 0.37 3.58
C ILE A 244 -0.04 0.61 2.10
N ILE A 245 1.02 0.48 1.30
CA ILE A 245 0.90 0.68 -0.15
C ILE A 245 0.14 -0.47 -0.83
N TYR A 246 -0.74 -0.12 -1.76
CA TYR A 246 -1.77 -1.00 -2.32
C TYR A 246 -1.29 -2.02 -3.35
N ASP A 247 -0.07 -1.87 -3.88
CA ASP A 247 0.46 -2.63 -5.02
C ASP A 247 1.71 -3.46 -4.70
N TYR A 248 2.05 -3.63 -3.41
CA TYR A 248 3.25 -4.36 -2.99
C TYR A 248 2.97 -5.75 -2.39
N SER A 249 2.30 -5.82 -1.23
CA SER A 249 2.24 -7.05 -0.42
C SER A 249 0.87 -7.70 -0.46
N ARG A 250 0.67 -8.64 -1.40
CA ARG A 250 -0.54 -9.50 -1.45
C ARG A 250 -0.83 -10.14 -0.10
N GLU A 251 0.21 -10.66 0.55
CA GLU A 251 0.09 -11.34 1.85
C GLU A 251 -0.49 -10.43 2.92
N TRP A 252 -0.05 -9.16 2.98
CA TRP A 252 -0.57 -8.20 3.94
C TRP A 252 -2.05 -7.89 3.70
N TRP A 253 -2.43 -7.67 2.44
CA TRP A 253 -3.82 -7.35 2.07
C TRP A 253 -4.78 -8.52 2.34
N GLU A 254 -4.37 -9.75 2.04
CA GLU A 254 -5.12 -10.96 2.40
C GLU A 254 -5.22 -11.13 3.92
N TRP A 255 -4.13 -10.86 4.65
CA TRP A 255 -4.13 -10.95 6.11
C TRP A 255 -5.06 -9.91 6.75
N SER A 256 -5.01 -8.65 6.32
CA SER A 256 -5.86 -7.57 6.83
C SER A 256 -7.34 -7.88 6.57
N TYR A 257 -7.65 -8.34 5.35
CA TYR A 257 -8.98 -8.78 4.99
C TYR A 257 -9.49 -9.90 5.91
N LYS A 258 -8.71 -10.97 6.08
CA LYS A 258 -9.13 -12.15 6.86
C LYS A 258 -9.21 -11.89 8.37
N ASN A 259 -8.23 -11.20 8.93
CA ASN A 259 -8.08 -11.08 10.39
C ASN A 259 -8.67 -9.80 10.98
N ARG A 260 -9.02 -8.82 10.13
CA ARG A 260 -9.69 -7.58 10.57
C ARG A 260 -11.06 -7.46 9.96
N LEU A 261 -11.16 -7.34 8.64
CA LEU A 261 -12.43 -7.04 8.00
C LEU A 261 -13.46 -8.17 8.15
N GLN A 262 -13.06 -9.42 7.91
CA GLN A 262 -13.98 -10.55 8.09
C GLN A 262 -14.38 -10.76 9.56
N GLU A 263 -13.46 -10.56 10.50
CA GLU A 263 -13.75 -10.67 11.93
C GLU A 263 -14.68 -9.55 12.42
N ASP A 264 -14.46 -8.32 11.96
CA ASP A 264 -15.34 -7.20 12.27
C ASP A 264 -16.75 -7.43 11.67
N ARG A 265 -16.85 -7.97 10.43
CA ARG A 265 -18.13 -8.37 9.82
C ARG A 265 -18.87 -9.48 10.58
N LYS A 266 -18.16 -10.48 11.12
CA LYS A 266 -18.79 -11.57 11.90
C LYS A 266 -19.40 -11.06 13.20
N ASN A 267 -18.82 -10.02 13.78
CA ASN A 267 -19.23 -9.44 15.05
C ASN A 267 -20.08 -8.18 14.88
N GLU A 268 -20.49 -7.91 13.64
CA GLU A 268 -21.21 -6.72 13.22
C GLU A 268 -22.67 -6.80 13.64
N VAL A 269 -23.15 -5.77 14.34
CA VAL A 269 -24.53 -5.69 14.86
C VAL A 269 -25.08 -4.30 14.55
N SER A 270 -25.36 -3.95 13.29
CA SER A 270 -25.95 -2.63 12.98
C SER A 270 -26.67 -2.57 11.61
N ALA A 271 -27.53 -1.56 11.46
CA ALA A 271 -28.20 -1.17 10.22
C ALA A 271 -27.30 -0.37 9.25
N PHE A 272 -26.23 0.30 9.72
CA PHE A 272 -25.14 0.83 8.85
C PHE A 272 -23.73 0.76 9.50
N PRO A 273 -23.14 -0.43 9.62
CA PRO A 273 -21.75 -0.62 10.01
C PRO A 273 -20.88 -0.99 8.80
N LEU A 274 -19.62 -0.58 8.79
CA LEU A 274 -18.77 -0.35 7.60
C LEU A 274 -19.33 0.73 6.66
N SER A 275 -18.43 1.56 6.13
CA SER A 275 -18.72 2.48 5.04
C SER A 275 -19.11 1.73 3.76
N SER A 276 -19.80 2.42 2.84
CA SER A 276 -20.31 1.83 1.60
C SER A 276 -19.24 1.10 0.80
N GLU A 277 -18.01 1.63 0.79
CA GLU A 277 -16.91 1.05 0.03
C GLU A 277 -16.37 -0.21 0.70
N PHE A 278 -16.18 -0.18 2.02
CA PHE A 278 -15.68 -1.36 2.75
C PHE A 278 -16.69 -2.49 2.91
N LYS A 279 -17.99 -2.21 2.77
CA LYS A 279 -19.05 -3.23 2.72
C LYS A 279 -18.95 -4.16 1.51
N LYS A 280 -18.56 -3.62 0.35
CA LYS A 280 -18.56 -4.36 -0.92
C LYS A 280 -17.37 -5.30 -1.08
N ILE A 281 -16.35 -5.16 -0.21
CA ILE A 281 -15.11 -5.93 -0.32
C ILE A 281 -15.40 -7.43 -0.17
N SER A 282 -14.99 -8.24 -1.14
CA SER A 282 -15.12 -9.69 -1.12
C SER A 282 -13.77 -10.40 -0.99
N GLU A 283 -12.67 -9.72 -1.28
CA GLU A 283 -11.31 -10.29 -1.23
C GLU A 283 -10.27 -9.27 -0.78
N GLY A 284 -9.10 -9.76 -0.33
CA GLY A 284 -8.02 -8.88 0.13
C GLY A 284 -7.25 -8.23 -1.02
N TRP A 285 -6.98 -8.97 -2.09
CA TRP A 285 -6.01 -8.58 -3.11
C TRP A 285 -6.53 -8.79 -4.53
N ASP A 286 -6.36 -7.76 -5.35
CA ASP A 286 -6.44 -7.82 -6.80
C ASP A 286 -5.15 -7.25 -7.40
N ILE A 287 -4.50 -8.05 -8.25
CA ILE A 287 -3.26 -7.66 -8.92
C ILE A 287 -3.49 -6.64 -10.03
N SER A 288 -4.69 -6.62 -10.63
CA SER A 288 -5.05 -5.71 -11.71
C SER A 288 -5.50 -4.34 -11.22
N LEU A 289 -5.93 -4.24 -9.94
CA LEU A 289 -6.54 -3.05 -9.35
C LEU A 289 -7.79 -2.60 -10.13
N GLU A 290 -8.51 -3.54 -10.74
CA GLU A 290 -9.75 -3.29 -11.49
C GLU A 290 -10.98 -3.72 -10.69
N LYS A 291 -10.81 -4.64 -9.74
CA LYS A 291 -11.93 -5.14 -8.93
C LYS A 291 -12.23 -4.20 -7.77
N GLU A 292 -13.34 -3.48 -7.89
CA GLU A 292 -13.87 -2.61 -6.83
C GLU A 292 -14.18 -3.36 -5.51
N SER A 293 -14.25 -4.70 -5.54
CA SER A 293 -14.47 -5.53 -4.36
C SER A 293 -13.17 -6.04 -3.70
N SER A 294 -11.98 -5.60 -4.12
CA SER A 294 -10.74 -5.95 -3.42
C SER A 294 -10.33 -4.87 -2.41
N LEU A 295 -9.83 -5.29 -1.24
CA LEU A 295 -9.43 -4.37 -0.18
C LEU A 295 -8.30 -3.45 -0.63
N ASN A 296 -7.30 -3.97 -1.36
CA ASN A 296 -6.19 -3.15 -1.85
C ASN A 296 -6.65 -2.09 -2.87
N LYS A 297 -7.66 -2.37 -3.71
CA LYS A 297 -8.27 -1.40 -4.62
C LYS A 297 -9.05 -0.33 -3.86
N VAL A 298 -9.89 -0.71 -2.91
CA VAL A 298 -10.64 0.25 -2.09
C VAL A 298 -9.71 1.19 -1.33
N CYS A 299 -8.63 0.67 -0.74
CA CYS A 299 -7.62 1.51 -0.09
C CYS A 299 -6.84 2.37 -1.08
N LYS A 300 -6.54 1.89 -2.29
CA LYS A 300 -5.97 2.73 -3.37
C LYS A 300 -6.87 3.92 -3.67
N ASP A 301 -8.15 3.67 -3.92
CA ASP A 301 -9.10 4.74 -4.27
C ASP A 301 -9.23 5.73 -3.13
N PHE A 302 -9.24 5.25 -1.89
CA PHE A 302 -9.21 6.08 -0.69
C PHE A 302 -7.98 7.00 -0.66
N TYR A 303 -6.79 6.50 -1.00
CA TYR A 303 -5.54 7.29 -1.00
C TYR A 303 -5.49 8.33 -2.11
N GLU A 304 -6.09 8.03 -3.27
CA GLU A 304 -6.03 8.85 -4.48
C GLU A 304 -7.25 9.78 -4.65
N LYS A 305 -8.21 9.71 -3.73
CA LYS A 305 -9.38 10.58 -3.68
C LYS A 305 -9.01 12.01 -3.23
N GLU A 306 -9.44 12.99 -4.02
CA GLU A 306 -9.30 14.43 -3.71
C GLU A 306 -10.50 14.97 -2.92
N ALA A 307 -11.65 14.30 -2.99
CA ALA A 307 -12.89 14.74 -2.35
C ALA A 307 -12.88 14.52 -0.82
N GLU A 308 -13.75 15.26 -0.13
CA GLU A 308 -13.98 15.04 1.30
C GLU A 308 -14.33 13.57 1.57
N THR A 309 -13.64 13.04 2.58
CA THR A 309 -13.78 11.66 3.02
C THR A 309 -14.74 11.63 4.20
N SER A 310 -15.75 10.76 4.15
CA SER A 310 -16.62 10.59 5.31
C SER A 310 -15.82 10.06 6.50
N GLN A 311 -16.15 10.50 7.71
CA GLN A 311 -15.47 10.02 8.93
C GLN A 311 -15.50 8.48 9.03
N ASP A 312 -16.62 7.92 8.59
CA ASP A 312 -16.90 6.49 8.53
C ASP A 312 -15.93 5.71 7.63
N GLU A 313 -15.64 6.26 6.44
CA GLU A 313 -14.68 5.72 5.49
C GLU A 313 -13.24 5.90 5.98
N LEU A 314 -12.94 7.03 6.62
CA LEU A 314 -11.64 7.29 7.25
C LEU A 314 -11.33 6.28 8.36
N GLU A 315 -12.30 6.00 9.23
CA GLU A 315 -12.14 5.00 10.30
C GLU A 315 -11.89 3.60 9.76
N ASP A 316 -12.59 3.22 8.69
CA ASP A 316 -12.37 1.92 8.04
C ASP A 316 -10.99 1.88 7.37
N ALA A 317 -10.57 2.96 6.73
CA ALA A 317 -9.24 3.05 6.14
C ALA A 317 -8.14 2.94 7.21
N TYR A 318 -8.28 3.61 8.36
CA TYR A 318 -7.36 3.41 9.48
C TYR A 318 -7.37 1.95 9.96
N ARG A 319 -8.53 1.31 10.02
CA ARG A 319 -8.68 -0.07 10.49
C ARG A 319 -8.02 -1.08 9.56
N TYR A 320 -8.23 -0.95 8.25
CA TYR A 320 -7.94 -2.00 7.27
C TYR A 320 -6.79 -1.68 6.33
N CYS A 321 -6.44 -0.41 6.15
CA CYS A 321 -5.39 0.05 5.24
C CYS A 321 -4.09 0.45 5.97
N THR A 322 -4.02 0.38 7.30
CA THR A 322 -2.80 0.73 8.07
C THR A 322 -2.18 -0.46 8.78
N ALA A 323 -0.86 -0.40 9.03
CA ALA A 323 -0.15 -1.45 9.76
C ALA A 323 -0.73 -1.70 11.16
N SER A 324 -1.04 -0.62 11.89
CA SER A 324 -1.52 -0.65 13.27
C SER A 324 -3.01 -0.99 13.38
N GLY A 325 -3.80 -0.74 12.33
CA GLY A 325 -5.26 -0.89 12.36
C GLY A 325 -5.96 0.09 13.29
N SER A 326 -5.33 1.23 13.58
CA SER A 326 -5.86 2.33 14.39
C SER A 326 -5.23 3.65 14.00
N GLU A 327 -5.95 4.75 14.16
CA GLU A 327 -5.37 6.08 14.19
C GLU A 327 -4.50 6.18 15.46
N GLU A 328 -3.20 5.98 15.34
CA GLU A 328 -2.29 6.09 16.49
C GLU A 328 -2.20 7.57 16.90
N LYS A 329 -2.44 7.82 18.21
CA LYS A 329 -2.49 9.15 18.82
C LYS A 329 -1.11 9.77 18.95
#